data_AF-A0A6I3FIH8-F1
#
_entry.id   AF-A0A6I3FIH8-F1
#
_cell.length_a   1.000
_cell.length_b   1.000
_cell.length_c   1.000
_cell.angle_alpha   90.00
_cell.angle_beta   90.00
_cell.angle_gamma   90.00
#
_symmetry.space_group_name_H-M   'P 1'
#
loop_
_entity.id
_entity.type
_entity.pdbx_description
1 polymer ?
#
loop_
_entity_poly.entity_id
_entity_poly.type
_entity_poly.pdbx_seq_one_letter_code
_entity_poly.pdbx_strand_id
1 'polypeptide(L)'
;WEELAVKLMLKWPGLYYMPSAFAPKYYPEAIIKYANSRGADKIMYAGYYPAGLTLERIFTDMRNVQLKDEVWPKFLRENAIRVFKLDGAV
;
A
#
# COMPACT_ATOMS: atom_id res chain seq x y z
N TRP A 1 3.28 -16.29 -1.42
CA TRP A 1 4.58 -15.64 -1.08
C TRP A 1 4.39 -14.37 -0.24
N GLU A 2 3.17 -13.84 -0.16
CA GLU A 2 2.78 -12.60 0.49
C GLU A 2 2.97 -12.67 2.01
N GLU A 3 2.69 -13.82 2.63
CA GLU A 3 3.01 -14.06 4.04
C GLU A 3 4.51 -14.01 4.33
N LEU A 4 5.34 -14.48 3.39
CA LEU A 4 6.79 -14.35 3.49
C LEU A 4 7.20 -12.87 3.39
N ALA A 5 6.60 -12.10 2.48
CA ALA A 5 6.83 -10.66 2.39
C ALA A 5 6.47 -9.95 3.71
N VAL A 6 5.35 -10.32 4.35
CA VAL A 6 5.00 -9.82 5.69
C VAL A 6 6.08 -10.18 6.72
N LYS A 7 6.54 -11.44 6.76
CA LYS A 7 7.64 -11.85 7.66
C LYS A 7 8.92 -11.05 7.44
N LEU A 8 9.27 -10.75 6.19
CA LEU A 8 10.41 -9.91 5.86
C LEU A 8 10.20 -8.47 6.35
N MET A 9 9.03 -7.87 6.14
CA MET A 9 8.73 -6.51 6.63
C MET A 9 8.76 -6.40 8.16
N LEU A 10 8.45 -7.48 8.88
CA LEU A 10 8.60 -7.57 10.34
C LEU A 10 10.07 -7.61 10.76
N LYS A 11 10.91 -8.33 10.01
CA LYS A 11 12.34 -8.46 10.32
C LYS A 11 13.14 -7.22 9.96
N TRP A 12 12.78 -6.54 8.89
CA TRP A 12 13.57 -5.48 8.28
C TRP A 12 12.86 -4.11 8.38
N PRO A 13 13.31 -3.21 9.27
CA PRO A 13 12.68 -1.90 9.45
C PRO A 13 12.67 -1.02 8.20
N GLY A 14 13.67 -1.16 7.32
CA GLY A 14 13.76 -0.40 6.06
C GLY A 14 12.99 -1.00 4.88
N LEU A 15 12.31 -2.16 5.06
CA LEU A 15 11.54 -2.78 3.99
C LEU A 15 10.08 -2.32 4.03
N TYR A 16 9.56 -1.94 2.86
CA TYR A 16 8.20 -1.46 2.62
C TYR A 16 7.59 -2.18 1.42
N TYR A 17 6.26 -2.13 1.29
CA TYR A 17 5.54 -2.84 0.24
C TYR A 17 4.55 -1.93 -0.50
N MET A 18 4.49 -2.10 -1.82
CA MET A 18 3.62 -1.37 -2.72
C MET A 18 2.93 -2.35 -3.68
N PRO A 19 1.60 -2.49 -3.66
CA PRO A 19 0.87 -3.43 -4.52
C PRO A 19 0.68 -2.88 -5.94
N SER A 20 1.78 -2.54 -6.62
CA SER A 20 1.79 -2.13 -8.03
C SER A 20 1.50 -3.31 -8.96
N ALA A 21 1.26 -3.04 -10.25
CA ALA A 21 0.96 -4.04 -11.30
C ALA A 21 -0.38 -4.76 -11.21
N PHE A 22 -1.14 -4.63 -10.12
CA PHE A 22 -2.45 -5.28 -9.95
C PHE A 22 -3.56 -4.27 -9.69
N ALA A 23 -4.78 -4.59 -10.16
CA ALA A 23 -5.95 -3.81 -9.79
C ALA A 23 -6.27 -4.02 -8.29
N PRO A 24 -6.73 -3.00 -7.55
CA PRO A 24 -6.94 -3.09 -6.10
C PRO A 24 -7.78 -4.27 -5.61
N LYS A 25 -8.73 -4.75 -6.41
CA LYS A 25 -9.54 -5.93 -6.08
C LYS A 25 -8.74 -7.24 -5.93
N TYR A 26 -7.50 -7.27 -6.42
CA TYR A 26 -6.59 -8.41 -6.31
C TYR A 26 -5.51 -8.20 -5.25
N TYR A 27 -5.62 -7.15 -4.40
CA TYR A 27 -4.68 -6.97 -3.31
C TYR A 27 -4.70 -8.19 -2.38
N PRO A 28 -3.55 -8.79 -2.07
CA PRO A 28 -3.53 -10.01 -1.27
C PRO A 28 -4.04 -9.77 0.13
N GLU A 29 -4.91 -10.67 0.61
CA GLU A 29 -5.54 -10.56 1.93
C GLU A 29 -4.52 -10.45 3.07
N ALA A 30 -3.41 -11.19 2.99
CA ALA A 30 -2.32 -11.13 3.97
C ALA A 30 -1.72 -9.71 4.10
N ILE A 31 -1.62 -8.97 2.99
CA ILE A 31 -1.11 -7.60 2.98
C ILE A 31 -2.14 -6.64 3.59
N ILE A 32 -3.42 -6.79 3.25
CA ILE A 32 -4.51 -5.97 3.82
C ILE A 32 -4.63 -6.18 5.34
N LYS A 33 -4.61 -7.43 5.81
CA LYS A 33 -4.60 -7.76 7.24
C LYS A 33 -3.39 -7.16 7.96
N TYR A 34 -2.21 -7.20 7.33
CA TYR A 34 -1.00 -6.59 7.90
C TYR A 34 -1.11 -5.06 7.96
N ALA A 35 -1.61 -4.41 6.90
CA ALA A 35 -1.85 -2.97 6.85
C ALA A 35 -2.81 -2.51 7.97
N ASN A 36 -3.88 -3.29 8.23
CA ASN A 36 -4.87 -3.02 9.28
C ASN A 36 -4.41 -3.31 10.72
N SER A 37 -3.14 -3.68 10.91
CA SER A 37 -2.56 -3.99 12.22
C SER A 37 -1.22 -3.28 12.41
N ARG A 38 -0.17 -3.98 12.85
CA ARG A 38 1.17 -3.43 13.09
C ARG A 38 1.94 -3.03 11.83
N GLY A 39 1.37 -3.27 10.64
CA GLY A 39 1.96 -2.95 9.34
C GLY A 39 1.43 -1.66 8.71
N ALA A 40 0.61 -0.87 9.41
CA ALA A 40 0.01 0.35 8.87
C ALA A 40 1.04 1.31 8.28
N ASP A 41 2.24 1.38 8.86
CA ASP A 41 3.32 2.25 8.41
C ASP A 41 4.26 1.60 7.36
N LYS A 42 3.87 0.45 6.81
CA LYS A 42 4.71 -0.36 5.90
C LYS A 42 4.18 -0.48 4.48
N ILE A 43 2.89 -0.20 4.27
CA ILE A 43 2.21 -0.39 3.00
C ILE A 43 1.91 0.99 2.39
N MET A 44 2.24 1.16 1.11
CA MET A 44 2.04 2.41 0.37
C MET A 44 1.32 2.12 -0.95
N TYR A 45 0.48 3.05 -1.38
CA TYR A 45 -0.18 2.97 -2.67
C TYR A 45 0.83 3.09 -3.81
N ALA A 46 0.68 2.21 -4.80
CA ALA A 46 1.26 2.36 -6.12
C ALA A 46 0.29 1.81 -7.16
N GLY A 47 -0.06 2.61 -8.16
CA GLY A 47 -0.86 2.19 -9.30
C GLY A 47 -0.01 1.56 -10.40
N TYR A 48 -0.67 1.07 -11.46
CA TYR A 48 -0.01 0.60 -12.69
C TYR A 48 -0.42 1.42 -13.93
N TYR A 49 -0.79 2.68 -13.71
CA TYR A 49 -1.02 3.64 -14.78
C TYR A 49 0.31 4.26 -15.23
N PRO A 50 0.55 4.45 -16.53
CA PRO A 50 -0.30 4.08 -17.67
C PRO A 50 -0.04 2.66 -18.21
N ALA A 51 0.88 1.90 -17.59
CA ALA A 51 1.41 0.66 -18.14
C ALA A 51 0.39 -0.50 -18.31
N GLY A 52 -0.68 -0.55 -17.53
CA GLY A 52 -1.68 -1.62 -17.68
C GLY A 52 -3.04 -1.38 -17.04
N LEU A 53 -3.24 -0.27 -16.34
CA LEU A 53 -4.53 0.07 -15.72
C LEU A 53 -4.85 1.55 -15.90
N THR A 54 -6.12 1.86 -16.14
CA THR A 54 -6.62 3.25 -16.11
C THR A 54 -6.78 3.71 -14.67
N LEU A 55 -6.64 5.02 -14.43
CA LEU A 55 -6.90 5.60 -13.10
C LEU A 55 -8.35 5.35 -12.66
N GLU A 56 -9.32 5.50 -13.58
CA GLU A 56 -10.73 5.20 -13.30
C GLU A 56 -10.93 3.78 -12.77
N ARG A 57 -10.29 2.79 -13.40
CA ARG A 57 -10.37 1.40 -12.96
C ARG A 57 -9.73 1.22 -11.59
N ILE A 58 -8.54 1.79 -11.38
CA ILE A 58 -7.85 1.71 -10.09
C ILE A 58 -8.72 2.28 -8.98
N PHE A 59 -9.17 3.53 -9.09
CA PHE A 59 -9.94 4.20 -8.04
C PHE A 59 -11.34 3.60 -7.87
N THR A 60 -11.93 3.03 -8.93
CA THR A 60 -13.18 2.29 -8.81
C THR A 60 -13.04 1.05 -7.95
N ASP A 61 -12.04 0.20 -8.22
CA ASP A 61 -11.78 -1.01 -7.46
C ASP A 61 -11.28 -0.69 -6.03
N MET A 62 -10.56 0.42 -5.85
CA MET A 62 -9.96 0.82 -4.57
C MET A 62 -11.01 1.04 -3.48
N ARG A 63 -12.20 1.51 -3.82
CA ARG A 63 -13.31 1.71 -2.87
C ARG A 63 -13.73 0.45 -2.13
N ASN A 64 -13.44 -0.72 -2.69
CA ASN A 64 -13.79 -2.01 -2.12
C ASN A 64 -12.67 -2.63 -1.27
N VAL A 65 -11.50 -2.01 -1.21
CA VAL A 65 -10.39 -2.50 -0.40
C VAL A 65 -10.76 -2.32 1.07
N GLN A 66 -10.67 -3.41 1.83
CA GLN A 66 -11.06 -3.48 3.24
C GLN A 66 -9.97 -2.90 4.16
N LEU A 67 -9.53 -1.66 3.93
CA LEU A 67 -8.67 -0.93 4.86
C LEU A 67 -9.52 -0.19 5.89
N LYS A 68 -9.04 -0.15 7.14
CA LYS A 68 -9.65 0.68 8.19
C LYS A 68 -9.47 2.17 7.90
N ASP A 69 -10.37 3.00 8.41
CA ASP A 69 -10.38 4.45 8.18
C ASP A 69 -9.05 5.11 8.55
N GLU A 70 -8.44 4.71 9.67
CA GLU A 70 -7.15 5.25 10.13
C GLU A 70 -5.95 4.82 9.27
N VAL A 71 -6.09 3.82 8.41
CA VAL A 71 -5.01 3.29 7.56
C VAL A 71 -4.99 3.98 6.19
N TRP A 72 -6.12 4.50 5.73
CA TRP A 72 -6.23 5.16 4.42
C TRP A 72 -5.26 6.33 4.22
N PRO A 73 -5.13 7.30 5.17
CA PRO A 73 -4.17 8.40 5.02
C PRO A 73 -2.73 7.91 4.90
N LYS A 74 -2.36 6.89 5.69
CA LYS A 74 -1.04 6.25 5.66
C LYS A 74 -0.75 5.59 4.33
N PHE A 75 -1.69 4.76 3.86
CA PHE A 75 -1.58 4.04 2.61
C PHE A 75 -1.47 4.97 1.39
N LEU A 76 -2.34 5.98 1.30
CA LEU A 76 -2.41 6.87 0.13
C LEU A 76 -1.33 7.95 0.10
N ARG A 77 -0.77 8.36 1.26
CA ARG A 77 0.09 9.55 1.32
C ARG A 77 1.17 9.52 2.40
N GLU A 78 0.81 9.36 3.67
CA GLU A 78 1.72 9.70 4.78
C GLU A 78 2.96 8.80 4.82
N ASN A 79 2.79 7.52 4.51
CA ASN A 79 3.93 6.61 4.43
C ASN A 79 4.91 7.01 3.32
N ALA A 80 4.41 7.42 2.14
CA ALA A 80 5.27 7.86 1.04
C ALA A 80 6.04 9.12 1.43
N ILE A 81 5.40 10.08 2.11
CA ILE A 81 6.08 11.29 2.61
C ILE A 81 7.21 10.92 3.57
N ARG A 82 6.94 10.07 4.56
CA ARG A 82 7.94 9.67 5.56
C ARG A 82 9.08 8.86 4.94
N VAL A 83 8.78 7.92 4.05
CA VAL A 83 9.79 7.02 3.46
C VAL A 83 10.67 7.76 2.46
N PHE A 84 10.08 8.63 1.63
CA PHE A 84 10.79 9.38 0.61
C PHE A 84 11.25 10.77 1.05
N LYS A 85 10.98 11.16 2.31
CA LYS A 85 11.39 12.44 2.92
C LYS A 85 10.90 13.66 2.12
N LEU A 86 9.60 13.67 1.82
CA LEU A 86 8.97 14.67 0.94
C LEU A 86 8.43 15.92 1.67
N ASP A 87 8.59 15.98 2.99
CA ASP A 87 8.12 17.05 3.87
C ASP A 87 8.84 18.39 3.68
N GLY A 88 10.02 18.40 3.05
CA GLY A 88 10.76 19.63 2.70
C GLY A 88 10.66 20.07 1.24
N ALA A 89 9.80 19.43 0.43
CA ALA A 89 9.72 19.65 -1.02
C ALA A 89 8.55 20.55 -1.47
N VAL A 90 8.02 21.40 -0.58
CA VAL A 90 6.93 22.35 -0.86
C VAL A 90 7.38 23.77 -0.58
#